data_AF-A0A9P7DIY5-F1
#
_entry.id   AF-A0A9P7DIY5-F1
#
_cell.length_a   1.000
_cell.length_b   1.000
_cell.length_c   1.000
_cell.angle_alpha   90.00
_cell.angle_beta   90.00
_cell.angle_gamma   90.00
#
_symmetry.space_group_name_H-M   'P 1'
#
loop_
_entity.id
_entity.type
_entity.pdbx_description
1 polymer ?
#
loop_
_entity_poly.entity_id
_entity_poly.type
_entity_poly.pdbx_seq_one_letter_code
_entity_poly.pdbx_strand_id
1 'polypeptide(L)'
;MSTDTNNSSATPTVVVLQHVTHPERDNQFRAIAVSSEFLKANRKMLRIRCTQCQISLAKPLKCAKCKSVWYCSRECQKKHWSTHKPRCHEVERSSGALKFIRMFILNPLLMSFLKIGVVIDCGLNDNPRIGFDVPFGVRVDIAIEPSDVLDFAGLYLGSKSFGEKLQGMVQVNAMAQYELTPERVDKWREARARHDAEGFAKDPVGLVDFIDATCTEHSGNAATVELHFPRVVLDIAKAREPFLLVSAVTGAETRKPMSAMSCLETINMHIRADKDNQLYLRTEMTDQDKQIIRAAGRNEDTYLARLLQEKIKREHLYADIAQLIP
;
A
#
# COMPACT_ATOMS: atom_id res chain seq x y z
N MET A 1 31.54 -0.16 54.32
CA MET A 1 31.17 -1.59 54.30
C MET A 1 29.69 -1.62 54.65
N SER A 2 28.74 -1.97 53.80
CA SER A 2 28.79 -2.90 52.67
C SER A 2 27.87 -2.46 51.54
N THR A 3 28.27 -2.86 50.34
CA THR A 3 27.58 -2.78 49.06
C THR A 3 26.30 -3.61 49.05
N ASP A 4 25.22 -3.11 48.45
CA ASP A 4 24.20 -3.96 47.83
C ASP A 4 23.72 -3.32 46.52
N THR A 5 24.36 -3.76 45.45
CA THR A 5 23.95 -3.57 44.06
C THR A 5 22.84 -4.57 43.74
N ASN A 6 21.60 -4.09 43.68
CA ASN A 6 20.49 -4.84 43.08
C ASN A 6 20.59 -4.77 41.55
N ASN A 7 21.36 -5.70 40.98
CA ASN A 7 21.44 -5.90 39.55
C ASN A 7 20.38 -6.95 39.15
N SER A 8 19.14 -6.53 38.91
CA SER A 8 18.14 -7.42 38.31
C SER A 8 18.42 -7.54 36.81
N SER A 9 19.35 -8.43 36.46
CA SER A 9 19.52 -8.87 35.09
C SER A 9 18.32 -9.74 34.69
N ALA A 10 17.30 -9.13 34.11
CA ALA A 10 16.24 -9.88 33.45
C ALA A 10 16.89 -10.75 32.37
N THR A 11 16.69 -12.07 32.46
CA THR A 11 17.19 -13.03 31.48
C THR A 11 16.53 -12.70 30.13
N PRO A 12 17.28 -12.51 29.03
CA PRO A 12 16.67 -12.19 27.75
C PRO A 12 15.79 -13.35 27.30
N THR A 13 14.49 -13.10 27.14
CA THR A 13 13.53 -14.07 26.59
C THR A 13 13.99 -14.45 25.18
N VAL A 14 14.48 -15.67 25.01
CA VAL A 14 14.84 -16.19 23.68
C VAL A 14 13.55 -16.55 22.95
N VAL A 15 13.15 -15.69 22.01
CA VAL A 15 12.02 -15.96 21.11
C VAL A 15 12.55 -16.71 19.89
N VAL A 16 12.04 -17.91 19.65
CA VAL A 16 12.34 -18.69 18.44
C VAL A 16 11.30 -18.34 17.36
N LEU A 17 11.70 -17.58 16.34
CA LEU A 17 10.85 -17.30 15.18
C LEU A 17 11.03 -18.40 14.13
N GLN A 18 10.01 -19.25 13.95
CA GLN A 18 10.05 -20.35 12.98
C GLN A 18 9.57 -19.86 11.60
N HIS A 19 10.50 -19.64 10.68
CA HIS A 19 10.15 -19.33 9.29
C HIS A 19 9.87 -20.62 8.50
N VAL A 20 8.64 -20.79 8.03
CA VAL A 20 8.30 -21.88 7.11
C VAL A 20 7.58 -21.32 5.89
N THR A 21 7.98 -21.77 4.70
CA THR A 21 7.28 -21.51 3.44
C THR A 21 6.61 -22.79 2.98
N HIS A 22 5.30 -22.74 2.72
CA HIS A 22 4.57 -23.90 2.21
C HIS A 22 5.12 -24.27 0.82
N PRO A 23 5.44 -25.54 0.53
CA PRO A 23 6.04 -25.95 -0.75
C PRO A 23 5.22 -25.52 -1.97
N GLU A 24 3.90 -25.49 -1.84
CA GLU A 24 3.00 -25.11 -2.94
C GLU A 24 2.81 -23.59 -3.10
N ARG A 25 3.33 -22.76 -2.19
CA ARG A 25 3.14 -21.30 -2.26
C ARG A 25 3.70 -20.72 -3.56
N ASP A 26 4.86 -21.20 -3.99
CA ASP A 26 5.48 -20.78 -5.24
C ASP A 26 4.66 -21.24 -6.47
N ASN A 27 4.01 -22.41 -6.39
CA ASN A 27 3.13 -22.90 -7.46
C ASN A 27 1.84 -22.10 -7.53
N GLN A 28 1.22 -21.82 -6.39
CA GLN A 28 0.01 -21.00 -6.29
C GLN A 28 0.26 -19.58 -6.81
N PHE A 29 1.40 -18.97 -6.46
CA PHE A 29 1.79 -17.68 -7.01
C PHE A 29 1.90 -17.75 -8.54
N ARG A 30 2.68 -18.69 -9.07
CA ARG A 30 2.88 -18.83 -10.53
C ARG A 30 1.58 -19.07 -11.30
N ALA A 31 0.61 -19.76 -10.69
CA ALA A 31 -0.67 -20.06 -11.33
C ALA A 31 -1.56 -18.82 -11.57
N ILE A 32 -1.46 -17.80 -10.71
CA ILE A 32 -2.37 -16.64 -10.74
C ILE A 32 -1.65 -15.30 -10.98
N ALA A 33 -0.32 -15.25 -10.85
CA ALA A 33 0.44 -14.03 -11.00
C ALA A 33 0.41 -13.53 -12.44
N VAL A 34 0.13 -12.23 -12.59
CA VAL A 34 0.23 -11.55 -13.89
C VAL A 34 1.68 -11.58 -14.39
N SER A 35 1.87 -11.84 -15.68
CA SER A 35 3.21 -11.96 -16.26
C SER A 35 3.96 -10.63 -16.32
N SER A 36 5.30 -10.71 -16.30
CA SER A 36 6.16 -9.54 -16.43
C SER A 36 5.96 -8.84 -17.78
N GLU A 37 5.67 -9.62 -18.82
CA GLU A 37 5.44 -9.21 -20.20
C GLU A 37 4.16 -8.37 -20.29
N PHE A 38 3.09 -8.82 -19.62
CA PHE A 38 1.85 -8.07 -19.54
C PHE A 38 2.06 -6.72 -18.86
N LEU A 39 2.75 -6.68 -17.71
CA LEU A 39 3.00 -5.43 -17.00
C LEU A 39 3.86 -4.46 -17.83
N LYS A 40 4.88 -4.98 -18.52
CA LYS A 40 5.73 -4.18 -19.43
C LYS A 40 4.93 -3.61 -20.60
N ALA A 41 4.12 -4.44 -21.27
CA ALA A 41 3.32 -4.05 -22.42
C ALA A 41 2.34 -2.93 -22.08
N ASN A 42 1.75 -3.00 -20.88
CA ASN A 42 0.71 -2.06 -20.44
C ASN A 42 1.27 -0.84 -19.66
N ARG A 43 2.58 -0.75 -19.45
CA ARG A 43 3.23 0.32 -18.66
C ARG A 43 2.91 1.75 -19.16
N LYS A 44 2.63 1.89 -20.45
CA LYS A 44 2.32 3.18 -21.10
C LYS A 44 0.83 3.54 -21.07
N MET A 45 -0.06 2.64 -20.62
CA MET A 45 -1.50 2.92 -20.56
C MET A 45 -1.84 3.98 -19.52
N LEU A 46 -1.06 4.06 -18.43
CA LEU A 46 -1.27 5.06 -17.38
C LEU A 46 -0.71 6.42 -17.83
N ARG A 47 -1.62 7.35 -18.12
CA ARG A 47 -1.29 8.74 -18.44
C ARG A 47 -1.07 9.54 -17.15
N ILE A 48 0.03 10.28 -17.10
CA ILE A 48 0.34 11.19 -16.00
C ILE A 48 -0.23 12.54 -16.38
N ARG A 49 -0.88 13.24 -15.44
CA ARG A 49 -1.37 14.60 -15.67
C ARG A 49 -0.45 15.62 -15.02
N CYS A 50 -0.42 16.83 -15.59
CA CYS A 50 0.24 17.96 -14.96
C CYS A 50 -0.45 18.31 -13.65
N THR A 51 0.29 18.38 -12.55
CA THR A 51 -0.23 18.74 -11.23
C THR A 51 -0.87 20.15 -11.24
N GLN A 52 -0.36 21.07 -12.06
CA GLN A 52 -0.86 22.45 -12.13
C GLN A 52 -2.05 22.64 -13.08
N CYS A 53 -2.07 21.99 -14.25
CA CYS A 53 -3.06 22.28 -15.31
C CYS A 53 -3.82 21.04 -15.81
N GLN A 54 -3.58 19.86 -15.22
CA GLN A 54 -4.31 18.61 -15.46
C GLN A 54 -4.26 18.04 -16.90
N ILE A 55 -3.48 18.67 -17.80
CA ILE A 55 -3.21 18.16 -19.15
C ILE A 55 -2.43 16.84 -19.05
N SER A 56 -2.83 15.85 -19.87
CA SER A 56 -2.14 14.57 -19.99
C SER A 56 -0.74 14.72 -20.61
N LEU A 57 0.25 14.09 -20.01
CA LEU A 57 1.66 14.25 -20.32
C LEU A 57 2.24 12.96 -20.90
N ALA A 58 2.80 13.04 -22.11
CA ALA A 58 3.61 11.97 -22.68
C ALA A 58 5.02 11.91 -22.04
N LYS A 59 5.60 13.08 -21.76
CA LYS A 59 6.92 13.24 -21.14
C LYS A 59 6.87 14.33 -20.06
N PRO A 60 6.53 13.97 -18.80
CA PRO A 60 6.40 14.96 -17.74
C PRO A 60 7.76 15.45 -17.22
N LEU A 61 7.84 16.75 -16.90
CA LEU A 61 8.89 17.26 -16.02
C LEU A 61 8.56 16.86 -14.58
N LYS A 62 9.51 16.26 -13.85
CA LYS A 62 9.32 15.92 -12.42
C LYS A 62 10.00 16.97 -11.54
N CYS A 63 9.44 17.25 -10.37
CA CYS A 63 10.17 17.99 -9.35
C CYS A 63 11.46 17.24 -8.97
N ALA A 64 12.61 17.90 -9.02
CA ALA A 64 13.90 17.27 -8.76
C ALA A 64 14.08 16.84 -7.29
N LYS A 65 13.48 17.59 -6.36
CA LYS A 65 13.60 17.39 -4.91
C LYS A 65 12.75 16.21 -4.42
N CYS A 66 11.44 16.28 -4.59
CA CYS A 66 10.50 15.27 -4.08
C CYS A 66 10.16 14.16 -5.08
N LYS A 67 10.35 14.40 -6.39
CA LYS A 67 10.09 13.42 -7.47
C LYS A 67 8.64 12.87 -7.51
N SER A 68 7.70 13.54 -6.83
CA SER A 68 6.32 13.11 -6.59
C SER A 68 5.25 13.93 -7.33
N VAL A 69 5.65 15.02 -8.00
CA VAL A 69 4.75 15.89 -8.78
C VAL A 69 5.31 16.12 -10.17
N TRP A 70 4.40 16.30 -11.14
CA TRP A 70 4.72 16.33 -12.57
C TRP A 70 4.14 17.56 -13.24
N TYR A 71 4.89 18.15 -14.17
CA TYR A 71 4.51 19.37 -14.86
C TYR A 71 4.70 19.22 -16.36
N CYS A 72 3.84 19.88 -17.14
CA CYS A 72 4.05 20.00 -18.58
C CYS A 72 5.20 20.94 -18.92
N SER A 73 5.49 21.92 -18.05
CA SER A 73 6.47 22.98 -18.31
C SER A 73 7.01 23.60 -17.01
N ARG A 74 8.10 24.36 -17.12
CA ARG A 74 8.69 25.09 -15.97
C ARG A 74 7.75 26.16 -15.45
N GLU A 75 6.90 26.73 -16.30
CA GLU A 75 5.89 27.73 -15.93
C GLU A 75 4.83 27.10 -15.01
N CYS A 76 4.36 25.89 -15.33
CA CYS A 76 3.44 25.15 -14.47
C CYS A 76 4.08 24.81 -13.11
N GLN A 77 5.36 24.43 -13.10
CA GLN A 77 6.10 24.22 -11.86
C GLN A 77 6.20 25.49 -11.01
N LYS A 78 6.54 26.63 -11.63
CA LYS A 78 6.64 27.94 -10.94
C LYS A 78 5.30 28.38 -10.35
N LYS A 79 4.20 28.22 -11.10
CA LYS A 79 2.84 28.52 -10.63
C LYS A 79 2.43 27.68 -9.43
N HIS A 80 2.77 26.39 -9.45
CA HIS A 80 2.47 25.48 -8.33
C HIS A 80 3.42 25.66 -7.14
N TRP A 81 4.52 26.41 -7.28
CA TRP A 81 5.59 26.41 -6.28
C TRP A 81 5.17 26.95 -4.92
N SER A 82 4.32 27.98 -4.86
CA SER A 82 3.87 28.57 -3.60
C SER A 82 3.13 27.56 -2.71
N THR A 83 2.29 26.71 -3.32
CA THR A 83 1.53 25.67 -2.61
C THR A 83 2.33 24.38 -2.43
N HIS A 84 3.25 24.08 -3.35
CA HIS A 84 4.09 22.88 -3.28
C HIS A 84 5.26 23.00 -2.31
N LYS A 85 5.94 24.15 -2.26
CA LYS A 85 7.18 24.35 -1.49
C LYS A 85 7.07 23.92 -0.02
N PRO A 86 6.01 24.23 0.74
CA PRO A 86 5.89 23.81 2.14
C PRO A 86 5.89 22.29 2.33
N ARG A 87 5.57 21.56 1.27
CA ARG A 87 5.34 20.11 1.25
C ARG A 87 6.46 19.35 0.52
N CYS A 88 7.41 20.08 -0.07
CA CYS A 88 8.46 19.54 -0.91
C CYS A 88 9.70 19.15 -0.09
N HIS A 89 9.88 17.86 0.14
CA HIS A 89 11.03 17.28 0.83
C HIS A 89 11.89 16.45 -0.13
N GLU A 90 13.14 16.23 0.25
CA GLU A 90 14.04 15.35 -0.49
C GLU A 90 13.68 13.90 -0.20
N VAL A 91 13.72 13.06 -1.25
CA VAL A 91 13.44 11.63 -1.13
C VAL A 91 14.70 10.83 -1.46
N GLU A 92 15.03 9.89 -0.58
CA GLU A 92 16.19 8.99 -0.72
C GLU A 92 16.07 8.16 -2.02
N ARG A 93 14.85 7.71 -2.34
CA ARG A 93 14.58 6.90 -3.52
C ARG A 93 14.66 7.72 -4.81
N SER A 94 15.61 7.37 -5.68
CA SER A 94 15.88 8.04 -6.97
C SER A 94 14.70 8.10 -7.95
N SER A 95 13.75 7.18 -7.83
CA SER A 95 12.61 7.01 -8.75
C SER A 95 11.23 7.28 -8.13
N GLY A 96 11.17 7.62 -6.84
CA GLY A 96 9.92 7.82 -6.08
C GLY A 96 9.03 6.57 -5.99
N ALA A 97 7.90 6.67 -5.29
CA ALA A 97 6.93 5.58 -5.17
C ALA A 97 6.01 5.41 -6.38
N LEU A 98 5.88 6.41 -7.27
CA LEU A 98 4.94 6.34 -8.40
C LEU A 98 5.23 5.13 -9.31
N LYS A 99 6.50 4.71 -9.46
CA LYS A 99 6.81 3.52 -10.26
C LYS A 99 6.10 2.27 -9.73
N PHE A 100 6.01 2.12 -8.41
CA PHE A 100 5.36 0.99 -7.75
C PHE A 100 3.85 1.09 -7.85
N ILE A 101 3.31 2.29 -7.59
CA ILE A 101 1.88 2.56 -7.72
C ILE A 101 1.40 2.21 -9.14
N ARG A 102 2.17 2.56 -10.18
CA ARG A 102 1.84 2.16 -11.56
C ARG A 102 1.82 0.64 -11.76
N MET A 103 2.80 -0.08 -11.24
CA MET A 103 2.84 -1.54 -11.37
C MET A 103 1.72 -2.21 -10.59
N PHE A 104 1.37 -1.65 -9.43
CA PHE A 104 0.22 -2.06 -8.63
C PHE A 104 -1.09 -1.88 -9.41
N ILE A 105 -1.32 -0.69 -9.98
CA ILE A 105 -2.55 -0.39 -10.75
C ILE A 105 -2.69 -1.26 -12.00
N LEU A 106 -1.57 -1.60 -12.65
CA LEU A 106 -1.59 -2.48 -13.81
C LEU A 106 -1.75 -3.95 -13.47
N ASN A 107 -1.68 -4.32 -12.19
CA ASN A 107 -1.88 -5.69 -11.75
C ASN A 107 -3.38 -5.95 -11.50
N PRO A 108 -4.08 -6.69 -12.38
CA PRO A 108 -5.52 -6.88 -12.26
C PRO A 108 -5.91 -7.64 -10.99
N LEU A 109 -5.06 -8.55 -10.51
CA LEU A 109 -5.32 -9.32 -9.30
C LEU A 109 -5.26 -8.41 -8.06
N LEU A 110 -4.20 -7.62 -7.92
CA LEU A 110 -4.06 -6.68 -6.80
C LEU A 110 -5.18 -5.64 -6.80
N MET A 111 -5.52 -5.11 -7.98
CA MET A 111 -6.62 -4.16 -8.12
C MET A 111 -7.99 -4.78 -7.84
N SER A 112 -8.20 -6.06 -8.15
CA SER A 112 -9.45 -6.75 -7.83
C SER A 112 -9.66 -6.86 -6.32
N PHE A 113 -8.63 -7.31 -5.59
CA PHE A 113 -8.69 -7.35 -4.12
C PHE A 113 -8.84 -5.97 -3.50
N LEU A 114 -8.15 -4.95 -4.04
CA LEU A 114 -8.31 -3.58 -3.55
C LEU A 114 -9.74 -3.10 -3.73
N LYS A 115 -10.34 -3.31 -4.92
CA LYS A 115 -11.72 -2.91 -5.21
C LYS A 115 -12.72 -3.65 -4.31
N ILE A 116 -12.57 -4.96 -4.10
CA ILE A 116 -13.41 -5.74 -3.18
C ILE A 116 -13.30 -5.16 -1.76
N GLY A 117 -12.09 -4.89 -1.31
CA GLY A 117 -11.86 -4.26 -0.01
C GLY A 117 -12.58 -2.92 0.12
N VAL A 118 -12.47 -2.05 -0.90
CA VAL A 118 -13.17 -0.75 -0.93
C VAL A 118 -14.69 -0.92 -0.88
N VAL A 119 -15.26 -1.87 -1.63
CA VAL A 119 -16.70 -2.12 -1.62
C VAL A 119 -17.20 -2.46 -0.21
N ILE A 120 -16.43 -3.28 0.52
CA ILE A 120 -16.76 -3.68 1.88
C ILE A 120 -16.58 -2.52 2.87
N ASP A 121 -15.44 -1.84 2.83
CA ASP A 121 -15.08 -0.79 3.80
C ASP A 121 -15.95 0.46 3.68
N CYS A 122 -16.27 0.85 2.44
CA CYS A 122 -17.09 2.03 2.15
C CYS A 122 -18.59 1.71 2.05
N GLY A 123 -19.00 0.46 2.28
CA GLY A 123 -20.42 0.06 2.28
C GLY A 123 -21.14 0.27 0.94
N LEU A 124 -20.46 0.06 -0.20
CA LEU A 124 -21.06 0.30 -1.53
C LEU A 124 -22.26 -0.60 -1.81
N ASN A 125 -22.29 -1.81 -1.24
CA ASN A 125 -23.44 -2.71 -1.32
C ASN A 125 -24.59 -2.32 -0.37
N ASP A 126 -24.29 -1.55 0.68
CA ASP A 126 -25.24 -1.15 1.70
C ASP A 126 -25.93 0.17 1.35
N ASN A 127 -25.22 1.09 0.67
CA ASN A 127 -25.75 2.36 0.22
C ASN A 127 -25.62 2.51 -1.31
N PRO A 128 -26.73 2.38 -2.07
CA PRO A 128 -26.72 2.43 -3.53
C PRO A 128 -26.45 3.82 -4.11
N ARG A 129 -26.33 4.86 -3.27
CA ARG A 129 -25.99 6.23 -3.70
C ARG A 129 -24.48 6.47 -3.80
N ILE A 130 -23.69 5.70 -3.05
CA ILE A 130 -22.23 5.87 -3.01
C ILE A 130 -21.63 5.53 -4.38
N GLY A 131 -20.89 6.47 -4.95
CA GLY A 131 -20.28 6.35 -6.27
C GLY A 131 -21.21 6.64 -7.45
N PHE A 132 -22.44 7.09 -7.20
CA PHE A 132 -23.39 7.57 -8.21
C PHE A 132 -23.72 9.05 -8.04
N ASP A 133 -24.30 9.42 -6.91
CA ASP A 133 -24.64 10.80 -6.54
C ASP A 133 -23.96 11.24 -5.23
N VAL A 134 -23.49 10.28 -4.43
CA VAL A 134 -22.63 10.52 -3.27
C VAL A 134 -21.16 10.25 -3.65
N PRO A 135 -20.33 11.28 -3.85
CA PRO A 135 -18.92 11.11 -4.15
C PRO A 135 -18.16 10.59 -2.94
N PHE A 136 -17.12 9.79 -3.17
CA PHE A 136 -16.25 9.30 -2.10
C PHE A 136 -14.80 9.20 -2.53
N GLY A 137 -13.90 9.35 -1.56
CA GLY A 137 -12.47 9.13 -1.68
C GLY A 137 -12.00 8.00 -0.78
N VAL A 138 -10.97 7.29 -1.21
CA VAL A 138 -10.28 6.29 -0.37
C VAL A 138 -8.79 6.60 -0.37
N ARG A 139 -8.21 6.67 0.81
CA ARG A 139 -6.76 6.73 1.03
C ARG A 139 -6.23 5.31 1.13
N VAL A 140 -5.15 5.02 0.41
CA VAL A 140 -4.43 3.74 0.49
C VAL A 140 -2.98 4.06 0.85
N ASP A 141 -2.59 3.74 2.08
CA ASP A 141 -1.22 3.93 2.55
C ASP A 141 -0.36 2.74 2.16
N ILE A 142 0.72 3.00 1.42
CA ILE A 142 1.70 1.99 1.00
C ILE A 142 3.06 2.29 1.62
N ALA A 143 3.83 1.24 1.91
CA ALA A 143 5.18 1.32 2.42
C ALA A 143 6.09 0.30 1.74
N ILE A 144 7.40 0.49 1.88
CA ILE A 144 8.38 -0.55 1.54
C ILE A 144 8.78 -1.26 2.83
N GLU A 145 8.48 -2.56 2.90
CA GLU A 145 8.84 -3.43 4.01
C GLU A 145 9.82 -4.52 3.55
N PRO A 146 10.64 -5.11 4.44
CA PRO A 146 11.50 -6.24 4.12
C PRO A 146 10.75 -7.39 3.46
N SER A 147 11.35 -7.93 2.38
CA SER A 147 10.78 -9.10 1.69
C SER A 147 10.91 -10.38 2.50
N ASP A 148 11.89 -10.46 3.39
CA ASP A 148 12.03 -11.50 4.42
C ASP A 148 11.38 -11.06 5.74
N VAL A 149 10.61 -11.95 6.37
CA VAL A 149 9.96 -11.68 7.66
C VAL A 149 10.95 -11.65 8.83
N LEU A 150 12.07 -12.37 8.74
CA LEU A 150 13.13 -12.34 9.75
C LEU A 150 13.83 -10.98 9.75
N ASP A 151 14.02 -10.41 8.57
CA ASP A 151 14.56 -9.05 8.42
C ASP A 151 13.63 -8.00 9.02
N PHE A 152 12.32 -8.18 8.83
CA PHE A 152 11.31 -7.36 9.47
C PHE A 152 11.41 -7.47 10.99
N ALA A 153 11.41 -8.69 11.54
CA ALA A 153 11.50 -8.93 12.98
C ALA A 153 12.77 -8.31 13.56
N GLY A 154 13.92 -8.45 12.89
CA GLY A 154 15.18 -7.88 13.34
C GLY A 154 15.19 -6.35 13.36
N LEU A 155 14.56 -5.70 12.37
CA LEU A 155 14.37 -4.25 12.39
C LEU A 155 13.42 -3.81 13.50
N TYR A 156 12.30 -4.52 13.66
CA TYR A 156 11.26 -4.18 14.64
C TYR A 156 11.77 -4.35 16.08
N LEU A 157 12.43 -5.46 16.39
CA LEU A 157 12.97 -5.75 17.73
C LEU A 157 14.30 -5.05 18.02
N GLY A 158 14.86 -4.31 17.06
CA GLY A 158 16.12 -3.57 17.24
C GLY A 158 17.39 -4.43 17.26
N SER A 159 17.32 -5.71 16.86
CA SER A 159 18.48 -6.61 16.80
C SER A 159 19.31 -6.48 15.53
N LYS A 160 18.82 -5.72 14.53
CA LYS A 160 19.46 -5.57 13.21
C LYS A 160 20.23 -4.25 13.07
N SER A 161 21.45 -4.34 12.53
CA SER A 161 22.40 -3.21 12.49
C SER A 161 21.99 -2.11 11.50
N PHE A 162 22.54 -0.90 11.70
CA PHE A 162 22.37 0.22 10.76
C PHE A 162 23.26 0.02 9.52
N GLY A 163 22.77 0.38 8.34
CA GLY A 163 23.53 0.35 7.09
C GLY A 163 23.44 -0.95 6.27
N GLU A 164 22.77 -2.00 6.77
CA GLU A 164 22.56 -3.22 5.99
C GLU A 164 21.68 -2.96 4.75
N LYS A 165 22.10 -3.51 3.61
CA LYS A 165 21.32 -3.49 2.37
C LYS A 165 20.25 -4.56 2.45
N LEU A 166 18.99 -4.14 2.44
CA LEU A 166 17.84 -5.04 2.53
C LEU A 166 17.00 -4.93 1.26
N GLN A 167 16.58 -6.09 0.77
CA GLN A 167 15.53 -6.14 -0.23
C GLN A 167 14.20 -5.87 0.45
N GLY A 168 13.49 -4.86 -0.04
CA GLY A 168 12.15 -4.52 0.35
C GLY A 168 11.15 -4.77 -0.78
N MET A 169 9.89 -4.67 -0.42
CA MET A 169 8.76 -4.81 -1.32
C MET A 169 7.61 -3.92 -0.88
N VAL A 170 6.74 -3.57 -1.82
CA VAL A 170 5.54 -2.78 -1.55
C VAL A 170 4.60 -3.58 -0.67
N GLN A 171 4.10 -2.93 0.37
CA GLN A 171 3.03 -3.42 1.23
C GLN A 171 1.97 -2.33 1.37
N VAL A 172 0.71 -2.73 1.49
CA VAL A 172 -0.43 -1.87 1.77
C VAL A 172 -0.68 -1.90 3.27
N ASN A 173 -0.45 -0.77 3.93
CA ASN A 173 -0.50 -0.65 5.38
C ASN A 173 -1.88 -0.31 5.89
N ALA A 174 -2.64 0.49 5.16
CA ALA A 174 -3.99 0.85 5.53
C ALA A 174 -4.81 1.29 4.31
N MET A 175 -6.12 1.25 4.52
CA MET A 175 -7.11 1.84 3.63
C MET A 175 -8.16 2.53 4.50
N ALA A 176 -8.57 3.73 4.10
CA ALA A 176 -9.59 4.48 4.81
C ALA A 176 -10.40 5.37 3.87
N GLN A 177 -11.73 5.35 4.01
CA GLN A 177 -12.61 6.30 3.35
C GLN A 177 -12.41 7.72 3.91
N TYR A 178 -12.55 8.72 3.06
CA TYR A 178 -12.58 10.12 3.48
C TYR A 178 -13.51 10.96 2.61
N GLU A 179 -13.95 12.11 3.15
CA GLU A 179 -14.79 13.07 2.44
C GLU A 179 -13.98 13.88 1.42
N LEU A 180 -14.47 13.96 0.18
CA LEU A 180 -13.80 14.73 -0.86
C LEU A 180 -13.90 16.24 -0.60
N THR A 181 -12.79 16.94 -0.77
CA THR A 181 -12.80 18.40 -0.84
C THR A 181 -13.55 18.88 -2.09
N PRO A 182 -14.04 20.14 -2.15
CA PRO A 182 -14.75 20.66 -3.33
C PRO A 182 -13.99 20.46 -4.66
N GLU A 183 -12.68 20.75 -4.68
CA GLU A 183 -11.83 20.53 -5.86
C GLU A 183 -11.78 19.04 -6.29
N ARG A 184 -11.84 18.12 -5.33
CA ARG A 184 -11.83 16.69 -5.60
C ARG A 184 -13.20 16.17 -6.03
N VAL A 185 -14.28 16.81 -5.57
CA VAL A 185 -15.64 16.53 -6.06
C VAL A 185 -15.72 16.83 -7.56
N ASP A 186 -15.13 17.93 -8.03
CA ASP A 186 -15.12 18.25 -9.47
C ASP A 186 -14.38 17.17 -10.28
N LYS A 187 -13.20 16.72 -9.80
CA LYS A 187 -12.47 15.60 -10.41
C LYS A 187 -13.28 14.31 -10.45
N TRP A 188 -14.01 14.02 -9.37
CA TRP A 188 -14.91 12.87 -9.32
C TRP A 188 -16.07 13.01 -10.31
N ARG A 189 -16.68 14.20 -10.46
CA ARG A 189 -17.76 14.45 -11.44
C ARG A 189 -17.28 14.22 -12.86
N GLU A 190 -16.07 14.70 -13.19
CA GLU A 190 -15.46 14.44 -14.50
C GLU A 190 -15.21 12.94 -14.73
N ALA A 191 -14.74 12.22 -13.71
CA ALA A 191 -14.54 10.78 -13.78
C ALA A 191 -15.86 10.03 -14.00
N ARG A 192 -16.90 10.38 -13.24
CA ARG A 192 -18.26 9.85 -13.37
C ARG A 192 -18.80 10.04 -14.79
N ALA A 193 -18.74 11.28 -15.29
CA ALA A 193 -19.21 11.60 -16.64
C ALA A 193 -18.47 10.83 -17.74
N ARG A 194 -17.15 10.62 -17.60
CA ARG A 194 -16.38 9.78 -18.54
C ARG A 194 -16.85 8.33 -18.52
N HIS A 195 -16.97 7.72 -17.34
CA HIS A 195 -17.41 6.33 -17.23
C HIS A 195 -18.85 6.13 -17.72
N ASP A 196 -19.73 7.14 -17.53
CA ASP A 196 -21.09 7.11 -18.07
C ASP A 196 -21.07 7.09 -19.61
N ALA A 197 -20.25 7.95 -20.22
CA ALA A 197 -20.08 8.00 -21.68
C ALA A 197 -19.47 6.72 -22.25
N GLU A 198 -18.67 6.00 -21.46
CA GLU A 198 -18.10 4.69 -21.82
C GLU A 198 -19.09 3.51 -21.58
N GLY A 199 -20.31 3.78 -21.12
CA GLY A 199 -21.36 2.77 -20.92
C GLY A 199 -21.43 2.17 -19.52
N PHE A 200 -20.66 2.71 -18.55
CA PHE A 200 -20.58 2.22 -17.18
C PHE A 200 -21.46 3.02 -16.20
N ALA A 201 -22.58 3.58 -16.68
CA ALA A 201 -23.51 4.39 -15.88
C ALA A 201 -24.16 3.62 -14.70
N LYS A 202 -24.12 2.29 -14.73
CA LYS A 202 -24.64 1.41 -13.67
C LYS A 202 -23.59 0.96 -12.66
N ASP A 203 -22.33 1.31 -12.86
CA ASP A 203 -21.22 0.91 -11.99
C ASP A 203 -20.82 2.09 -11.11
N PRO A 204 -20.65 1.92 -9.78
CA PRO A 204 -20.13 2.99 -8.92
C PRO A 204 -18.75 3.47 -9.38
N VAL A 205 -18.45 4.74 -9.14
CA VAL A 205 -17.13 5.33 -9.36
C VAL A 205 -16.63 6.04 -8.10
N GLY A 206 -15.36 5.84 -7.76
CA GLY A 206 -14.68 6.50 -6.63
C GLY A 206 -13.30 7.00 -7.00
N LEU A 207 -12.73 7.86 -6.15
CA LEU A 207 -11.33 8.28 -6.26
C LEU A 207 -10.48 7.56 -5.21
N VAL A 208 -9.32 7.06 -5.62
CA VAL A 208 -8.34 6.45 -4.71
C VAL A 208 -7.04 7.21 -4.74
N ASP A 209 -6.55 7.56 -3.56
CA ASP A 209 -5.25 8.19 -3.36
C ASP A 209 -4.27 7.19 -2.78
N PHE A 210 -3.29 6.80 -3.59
CA PHE A 210 -2.14 6.06 -3.08
C PHE A 210 -1.16 7.03 -2.42
N ILE A 211 -0.90 6.81 -1.13
CA ILE A 211 0.01 7.62 -0.32
C ILE A 211 1.19 6.75 0.09
N ASP A 212 2.39 7.18 -0.29
CA ASP A 212 3.63 6.53 0.13
C ASP A 212 4.00 6.96 1.55
N ALA A 213 4.51 6.03 2.36
CA ALA A 213 4.99 6.31 3.70
C ALA A 213 6.10 7.38 3.74
N THR A 214 6.83 7.62 2.65
CA THR A 214 7.78 8.74 2.59
C THR A 214 7.09 10.11 2.48
N CYS A 215 5.81 10.14 2.11
CA CYS A 215 5.00 11.33 2.01
C CYS A 215 4.48 11.70 3.41
N THR A 216 5.01 12.76 4.02
CA THR A 216 4.51 13.28 5.29
C THR A 216 3.01 13.61 5.20
N GLU A 217 2.30 13.61 6.33
CA GLU A 217 0.84 13.85 6.43
C GLU A 217 0.34 15.06 5.63
N HIS A 218 1.21 16.05 5.44
CA HIS A 218 0.89 17.31 4.78
C HIS A 218 1.31 17.33 3.31
N SER A 219 2.04 16.34 2.82
CA SER A 219 2.84 16.49 1.59
C SER A 219 2.02 16.53 0.29
N GLY A 220 0.71 16.22 0.30
CA GLY A 220 -0.16 16.30 -0.88
C GLY A 220 0.29 15.43 -2.07
N ASN A 221 1.22 14.50 -1.84
CA ASN A 221 1.91 13.72 -2.86
C ASN A 221 1.21 12.37 -3.11
N ALA A 222 -0.11 12.41 -3.26
CA ALA A 222 -0.89 11.24 -3.59
C ALA A 222 -0.92 11.00 -5.10
N ALA A 223 -0.83 9.74 -5.52
CA ALA A 223 -1.24 9.35 -6.87
C ALA A 223 -2.74 9.04 -6.85
N THR A 224 -3.53 9.93 -7.43
CA THR A 224 -4.98 9.75 -7.54
C THR A 224 -5.32 8.87 -8.76
N VAL A 225 -6.20 7.89 -8.53
CA VAL A 225 -6.69 6.93 -9.52
C VAL A 225 -8.20 6.88 -9.45
N GLU A 226 -8.86 6.78 -10.61
CA GLU A 226 -10.30 6.56 -10.71
C GLU A 226 -10.57 5.06 -10.62
N LEU A 227 -11.45 4.65 -9.71
CA LEU A 227 -11.93 3.27 -9.64
C LEU A 227 -13.38 3.21 -10.07
N HIS A 228 -13.64 2.41 -11.11
CA HIS A 228 -14.98 1.91 -11.41
C HIS A 228 -15.16 0.53 -10.74
N PHE A 229 -16.39 0.23 -10.32
CA PHE A 229 -16.73 -1.00 -9.61
C PHE A 229 -17.76 -1.80 -10.42
N PRO A 230 -17.31 -2.71 -11.31
CA PRO A 230 -18.22 -3.54 -12.08
C PRO A 230 -19.10 -4.40 -11.18
N ARG A 231 -20.28 -4.78 -11.69
CA ARG A 231 -21.22 -5.64 -10.97
C ARG A 231 -20.60 -6.92 -10.38
N VAL A 232 -19.69 -7.58 -11.12
CA VAL A 232 -18.99 -8.78 -10.63
C VAL A 232 -18.19 -8.53 -9.35
N VAL A 233 -17.58 -7.35 -9.20
CA VAL A 233 -16.83 -6.98 -7.98
C VAL A 233 -17.79 -6.78 -6.81
N LEU A 234 -18.94 -6.13 -7.06
CA LEU A 234 -19.99 -5.93 -6.06
C LEU A 234 -20.56 -7.27 -5.59
N ASP A 235 -20.82 -8.19 -6.52
CA ASP A 235 -21.37 -9.51 -6.22
C ASP A 235 -20.37 -10.38 -5.42
N ILE A 236 -19.08 -10.38 -5.77
CA ILE A 236 -18.03 -11.06 -5.00
C ILE A 236 -17.96 -10.50 -3.57
N ALA A 237 -17.92 -9.17 -3.44
CA ALA A 237 -17.88 -8.50 -2.14
C ALA A 237 -19.15 -8.75 -1.30
N LYS A 238 -20.30 -8.97 -1.95
CA LYS A 238 -21.57 -9.32 -1.30
C LYS A 238 -21.59 -10.76 -0.81
N ALA A 239 -21.04 -11.69 -1.59
CA ALA A 239 -20.97 -13.11 -1.23
C ALA A 239 -20.11 -13.35 0.02
N ARG A 240 -19.06 -12.53 0.20
CA ARG A 240 -18.13 -12.60 1.35
C ARG A 240 -17.55 -14.00 1.59
N GLU A 241 -17.31 -14.76 0.52
CA GLU A 241 -16.71 -16.10 0.63
C GLU A 241 -15.36 -16.02 1.38
N PRO A 242 -15.12 -16.88 2.38
CA PRO A 242 -13.92 -16.77 3.19
C PRO A 242 -12.67 -17.14 2.38
N PHE A 243 -11.57 -16.44 2.67
CA PHE A 243 -10.24 -16.81 2.20
C PHE A 243 -9.76 -18.08 2.92
N LEU A 244 -9.23 -19.03 2.15
CA LEU A 244 -8.55 -20.19 2.71
C LEU A 244 -7.06 -19.89 2.84
N LEU A 245 -6.59 -19.81 4.08
CA LEU A 245 -5.18 -19.66 4.41
C LEU A 245 -4.63 -21.02 4.83
N VAL A 246 -3.48 -21.41 4.30
CA VAL A 246 -2.79 -22.64 4.70
C VAL A 246 -1.54 -22.26 5.48
N SER A 247 -1.45 -22.73 6.73
CA SER A 247 -0.25 -22.58 7.54
C SER A 247 0.91 -23.28 6.85
N ALA A 248 1.99 -22.54 6.61
CA ALA A 248 3.18 -23.13 6.05
C ALA A 248 3.87 -24.12 7.02
N VAL A 249 3.68 -23.93 8.33
CA VAL A 249 4.32 -24.72 9.39
C VAL A 249 3.58 -26.03 9.64
N THR A 250 2.26 -25.93 9.79
CA THR A 250 1.42 -27.05 10.25
C THR A 250 0.57 -27.66 9.14
N GLY A 251 0.50 -27.01 7.97
CA GLY A 251 -0.48 -27.36 6.93
C GLY A 251 -1.92 -27.06 7.32
N ALA A 252 -2.17 -26.49 8.51
CA ALA A 252 -3.51 -26.22 8.99
C ALA A 252 -4.23 -25.20 8.10
N GLU A 253 -5.45 -25.53 7.69
CA GLU A 253 -6.33 -24.64 6.98
C GLU A 253 -7.06 -23.71 7.95
N THR A 254 -6.94 -22.41 7.70
CA THR A 254 -7.67 -21.36 8.42
C THR A 254 -8.58 -20.63 7.44
N ARG A 255 -9.87 -20.58 7.75
CA ARG A 255 -10.84 -19.80 6.98
C ARG A 255 -10.91 -18.40 7.56
N LYS A 256 -10.46 -17.39 6.80
CA LYS A 256 -10.57 -15.99 7.18
C LYS A 256 -11.77 -15.36 6.47
N PRO A 257 -12.74 -14.76 7.19
CA PRO A 257 -13.88 -14.12 6.55
C PRO A 257 -13.41 -13.00 5.63
N MET A 258 -14.08 -12.85 4.48
CA MET A 258 -13.78 -11.75 3.57
C MET A 258 -14.17 -10.41 4.21
N SER A 259 -13.16 -9.63 4.46
CA SER A 259 -13.19 -8.25 4.97
C SER A 259 -12.20 -7.39 4.19
N ALA A 260 -12.35 -6.08 4.26
CA ALA A 260 -11.40 -5.14 3.70
C ALA A 260 -9.95 -5.46 4.12
N MET A 261 -9.74 -5.76 5.41
CA MET A 261 -8.42 -6.08 5.95
C MET A 261 -7.84 -7.39 5.39
N SER A 262 -8.66 -8.43 5.24
CA SER A 262 -8.21 -9.68 4.62
C SER A 262 -7.88 -9.53 3.12
N CYS A 263 -8.53 -8.59 2.42
CA CYS A 263 -8.16 -8.25 1.04
C CYS A 263 -6.78 -7.58 0.98
N LEU A 264 -6.49 -6.65 1.90
CA LEU A 264 -5.16 -6.02 2.01
C LEU A 264 -4.07 -7.06 2.34
N GLU A 265 -4.35 -7.97 3.27
CA GLU A 265 -3.42 -9.06 3.60
C GLU A 265 -3.18 -9.98 2.39
N THR A 266 -4.22 -10.30 1.61
CA THR A 266 -4.09 -11.12 0.40
C THR A 266 -3.19 -10.45 -0.64
N ILE A 267 -3.35 -9.14 -0.85
CA ILE A 267 -2.46 -8.32 -1.69
C ILE A 267 -1.01 -8.42 -1.19
N ASN A 268 -0.81 -8.19 0.11
CA ASN A 268 0.51 -8.17 0.74
C ASN A 268 1.22 -9.53 0.64
N MET A 269 0.49 -10.62 0.89
CA MET A 269 1.00 -11.99 0.78
C MET A 269 1.32 -12.37 -0.67
N HIS A 270 0.52 -11.92 -1.65
CA HIS A 270 0.80 -12.14 -3.07
C HIS A 270 2.08 -11.43 -3.50
N ILE A 271 2.30 -10.18 -3.08
CA ILE A 271 3.55 -9.45 -3.34
C ILE A 271 4.75 -10.14 -2.64
N ARG A 272 4.56 -10.63 -1.41
CA ARG A 272 5.59 -11.37 -0.67
C ARG A 272 5.99 -12.68 -1.33
N ALA A 273 5.07 -13.35 -2.00
CA ALA A 273 5.35 -14.59 -2.72
C ALA A 273 6.19 -14.39 -4.00
N ASP A 274 6.23 -13.18 -4.56
CA ASP A 274 6.95 -12.86 -5.80
C ASP A 274 8.47 -12.76 -5.63
N LYS A 275 9.16 -13.88 -5.34
CA LYS A 275 10.62 -13.89 -5.07
C LYS A 275 11.47 -13.34 -6.22
N ASP A 276 11.00 -13.52 -7.46
CA ASP A 276 11.72 -13.15 -8.68
C ASP A 276 11.43 -11.72 -9.16
N ASN A 277 10.63 -10.95 -8.41
CA ASN A 277 10.22 -9.58 -8.74
C ASN A 277 9.51 -9.48 -10.12
N GLN A 278 8.72 -10.51 -10.47
CA GLN A 278 7.87 -10.56 -11.66
C GLN A 278 6.88 -9.37 -11.69
N LEU A 279 6.40 -8.94 -10.54
CA LEU A 279 5.41 -7.87 -10.39
C LEU A 279 6.03 -6.46 -10.40
N TYR A 280 7.36 -6.34 -10.40
CA TYR A 280 8.09 -5.06 -10.30
C TYR A 280 7.78 -4.25 -9.02
N LEU A 281 7.44 -4.95 -7.94
CA LEU A 281 7.07 -4.35 -6.64
C LEU A 281 8.15 -4.53 -5.57
N ARG A 282 9.35 -5.01 -5.94
CA ARG A 282 10.53 -5.08 -5.06
C ARG A 282 11.57 -4.01 -5.38
N THR A 283 12.32 -3.60 -4.36
CA THR A 283 13.38 -2.59 -4.44
C THR A 283 14.34 -2.72 -3.27
N GLU A 284 15.52 -2.11 -3.35
CA GLU A 284 16.32 -1.86 -2.15
C GLU A 284 15.56 -0.91 -1.20
N MET A 285 15.58 -1.24 0.09
CA MET A 285 15.06 -0.40 1.16
C MET A 285 15.98 0.79 1.41
N THR A 286 15.39 1.96 1.56
CA THR A 286 16.12 3.15 2.01
C THR A 286 16.21 3.17 3.54
N ASP A 287 16.98 4.09 4.11
CA ASP A 287 17.11 4.18 5.55
C ASP A 287 15.86 4.74 6.21
N GLN A 288 15.13 5.63 5.51
CA GLN A 288 13.79 6.05 5.91
C GLN A 288 12.81 4.88 6.04
N ASP A 289 12.80 3.93 5.08
CA ASP A 289 11.94 2.75 5.14
C ASP A 289 12.23 1.91 6.40
N LYS A 290 13.51 1.68 6.69
CA LYS A 290 13.96 0.91 7.87
C LYS A 290 13.63 1.63 9.18
N GLN A 291 13.75 2.97 9.19
CA GLN A 291 13.49 3.78 10.38
C GLN A 291 12.03 3.74 10.81
N ILE A 292 11.09 3.71 9.86
CA ILE A 292 9.65 3.57 10.16
C ILE A 292 9.37 2.29 10.94
N ILE A 293 10.00 1.17 10.55
CA ILE A 293 9.83 -0.13 11.21
C ILE A 293 10.44 -0.11 12.61
N ARG A 294 11.64 0.47 12.76
CA ARG A 294 12.27 0.65 14.08
C ARG A 294 11.45 1.55 15.00
N ALA A 295 10.89 2.63 14.47
CA ALA A 295 10.03 3.55 15.22
C ALA A 295 8.77 2.83 15.73
N ALA A 296 8.14 1.99 14.89
CA ALA A 296 7.02 1.14 15.29
C ALA A 296 7.41 0.16 16.41
N GLY A 297 8.57 -0.49 16.30
CA GLY A 297 9.09 -1.39 17.33
C GLY A 297 9.41 -0.71 18.67
N ARG A 298 9.82 0.55 18.62
CA ARG A 298 10.04 1.40 19.82
C ARG A 298 8.77 2.06 20.37
N ASN A 299 7.60 1.77 19.79
CA ASN A 299 6.33 2.42 20.14
C ASN A 299 6.36 3.96 20.05
N GLU A 300 7.07 4.50 19.06
CA GLU A 300 7.05 5.94 18.80
C GLU A 300 5.69 6.37 18.25
N ASP A 301 5.14 7.48 18.80
CA ASP A 301 3.85 8.03 18.38
C ASP A 301 3.97 8.85 17.09
N THR A 302 4.25 8.14 15.99
CA THR A 302 4.19 8.71 14.64
C THR A 302 3.05 8.05 13.86
N TYR A 303 2.45 8.76 12.91
CA TYR A 303 1.38 8.23 12.07
C TYR A 303 1.77 6.91 11.37
N LEU A 304 2.96 6.86 10.78
CA LEU A 304 3.44 5.69 10.04
C LEU A 304 3.74 4.50 10.96
N ALA A 305 4.28 4.76 12.16
CA ALA A 305 4.49 3.74 13.18
C ALA A 305 3.15 3.13 13.61
N ARG A 306 2.14 3.96 13.90
CA ARG A 306 0.79 3.50 14.26
C ARG A 306 0.15 2.66 13.15
N LEU A 307 0.21 3.11 11.90
CA LEU A 307 -0.31 2.32 10.78
C LEU A 307 0.36 0.94 10.66
N LEU A 308 1.69 0.88 10.83
CA LEU A 308 2.43 -0.37 10.76
C LEU A 308 2.08 -1.28 11.94
N GLN A 309 1.93 -0.75 13.15
CA GLN A 309 1.50 -1.53 14.32
C GLN A 309 0.10 -2.13 14.12
N GLU A 310 -0.85 -1.34 13.62
CA GLU A 310 -2.20 -1.85 13.32
C GLU A 310 -2.19 -2.90 12.20
N LYS A 311 -1.26 -2.82 11.24
CA LYS A 311 -1.02 -3.88 10.25
C LYS A 311 -0.49 -5.16 10.90
N ILE A 312 0.53 -5.05 11.77
CA ILE A 312 1.11 -6.20 12.47
C ILE A 312 0.05 -6.93 13.29
N LYS A 313 -0.82 -6.21 14.00
CA LYS A 313 -1.89 -6.81 14.82
C LYS A 313 -2.92 -7.61 14.01
N ARG A 314 -3.22 -7.22 12.76
CA ARG A 314 -4.32 -7.81 11.98
C ARG A 314 -3.89 -8.89 10.97
N GLU A 315 -2.61 -8.92 10.58
CA GLU A 315 -2.08 -9.85 9.58
C GLU A 315 -1.52 -11.11 10.23
N HIS A 316 -1.95 -12.28 9.75
CA HIS A 316 -1.60 -13.57 10.32
C HIS A 316 -0.10 -13.86 10.26
N LEU A 317 0.59 -13.34 9.24
CA LEU A 317 2.04 -13.46 9.09
C LEU A 317 2.81 -12.99 10.33
N TYR A 318 2.30 -11.98 11.04
CA TYR A 318 2.97 -11.40 12.19
C TYR A 318 2.37 -11.87 13.52
N ALA A 319 1.52 -12.90 13.55
CA ALA A 319 0.86 -13.35 14.78
C ALA A 319 1.84 -13.61 15.93
N ASP A 320 3.02 -14.19 15.64
CA ASP A 320 4.05 -14.45 16.64
C ASP A 320 4.78 -13.17 17.07
N ILE A 321 4.95 -12.21 16.16
CA ILE A 321 5.55 -10.90 16.46
C ILE A 321 4.57 -10.04 17.27
N ALA A 322 3.27 -10.14 16.97
CA ALA A 322 2.22 -9.41 17.67
C ALA A 322 2.12 -9.81 19.15
N GLN A 323 2.43 -11.08 19.48
CA GLN A 323 2.53 -11.56 20.87
C GLN A 323 3.70 -10.92 21.65
N LEU A 324 4.67 -10.33 20.95
CA LEU A 324 5.81 -9.62 21.56
C LEU A 324 5.57 -8.11 21.70
N ILE A 325 4.44 -7.60 21.21
CA ILE A 325 4.05 -6.21 21.41
C ILE A 325 3.47 -6.11 22.83
N PRO A 326 4.08 -5.29 23.72
CA PRO A 326 3.66 -5.17 25.11
C PRO A 326 2.25 -4.58 25.29
#